data_AF-A0A096B905-F1
#
_entry.id   AF-A0A096B905-F1
#
_cell.length_a   1.000
_cell.length_b   1.000
_cell.length_c   1.000
_cell.angle_alpha   90.00
_cell.angle_beta   90.00
_cell.angle_gamma   90.00
#
_symmetry.space_group_name_H-M   'P 1'
#
loop_
_entity.id
_entity.type
_entity.pdbx_description
1 polymer ?
#
loop_
_entity_poly.entity_id
_entity_poly.type
_entity_poly.pdbx_seq_one_letter_code
_entity_poly.pdbx_strand_id
1 'polypeptide(L)'
;MMFDSVLVKVSCSEELLYLHTISRRHKSPYRFAILRDTLEQLEREPGRQIIVADCGCYAALRLTRALDGEMLVIRFSWLQSAGADSLRGYEEWVRLPYRRFHECVEAGTDMAGWNWSQLSVPEKVTRRFEFHSRQNLHQIAQRPLLRHKLGKTLEHHFQWRDAEKILIYDDGAPYSFFFEEVTPRGTGICGGIILHGADNLQKAQYSVHT
;
A
#
# COMPACT_ATOMS: atom_id res chain seq x y z
N MET A 1 -1.21 -10.79 2.45
CA MET A 1 -1.46 -10.67 3.91
C MET A 1 -2.37 -9.48 4.14
N MET A 2 -3.47 -9.64 4.87
CA MET A 2 -4.38 -8.54 5.20
C MET A 2 -3.72 -7.71 6.31
N PHE A 3 -3.47 -6.43 6.08
CA PHE A 3 -2.93 -5.55 7.12
C PHE A 3 -3.92 -5.50 8.29
N ASP A 4 -3.45 -5.79 9.51
CA ASP A 4 -4.26 -5.59 10.72
C ASP A 4 -4.71 -4.12 10.77
N SER A 5 -5.99 -3.87 11.04
CA SER A 5 -6.50 -2.50 11.14
C SER A 5 -5.87 -1.81 12.35
N VAL A 6 -5.01 -0.83 12.10
CA VAL A 6 -4.35 -0.03 13.13
C VAL A 6 -5.16 1.24 13.38
N LEU A 7 -5.63 1.45 14.62
CA LEU A 7 -6.17 2.73 15.06
C LEU A 7 -5.01 3.67 15.40
N VAL A 8 -5.02 4.85 14.81
CA VAL A 8 -4.09 5.92 15.13
C VAL A 8 -4.84 6.97 15.93
N LYS A 9 -4.30 7.34 17.08
CA LYS A 9 -4.73 8.51 17.85
C LYS A 9 -3.67 9.59 17.73
N VAL A 10 -4.11 10.82 17.54
CA VAL A 10 -3.27 12.00 17.40
C VAL A 10 -3.72 13.01 18.43
N SER A 11 -2.78 13.55 19.19
CA SER A 11 -2.98 14.71 20.04
C SER A 11 -1.95 15.77 19.69
N CYS A 12 -2.36 17.03 19.74
CA CYS A 12 -1.53 18.15 19.30
C CYS A 12 -1.09 19.01 20.49
N SER A 13 0.08 19.62 20.32
CA SER A 13 0.56 20.78 21.09
C SER A 13 0.98 21.87 20.09
N GLU A 14 1.53 22.98 20.59
CA GLU A 14 2.00 24.07 19.73
C GLU A 14 3.02 23.58 18.69
N GLU A 15 4.06 22.85 19.11
CA GLU A 15 5.16 22.44 18.22
C GLU A 15 5.14 20.95 17.84
N LEU A 16 4.55 20.11 18.68
CA LEU A 16 4.60 18.64 18.54
C LEU A 16 3.23 18.02 18.28
N LEU A 17 3.25 16.96 17.50
CA LEU A 17 2.16 16.02 17.32
C LEU A 17 2.55 14.70 17.97
N TYR A 18 1.62 14.14 18.75
CA TYR A 18 1.83 12.88 19.44
C TYR A 18 0.94 11.82 18.82
N LEU A 19 1.56 10.76 18.29
CA LEU A 19 0.88 9.64 17.66
C LEU A 19 0.89 8.43 18.58
N HIS A 20 -0.22 7.72 18.64
CA HIS A 20 -0.35 6.49 19.41
C HIS A 20 -1.08 5.45 18.57
N THR A 21 -0.50 4.26 18.43
CA THR A 21 -1.04 3.22 17.56
C THR A 21 -1.59 2.05 18.38
N ILE A 22 -2.72 1.53 17.93
CA ILE A 22 -3.40 0.40 18.56
C ILE A 22 -3.85 -0.55 17.44
N SER A 23 -3.25 -1.74 17.40
CA SER A 23 -3.67 -2.85 16.57
C SER A 23 -4.19 -4.00 17.43
N ARG A 24 -4.66 -5.07 16.81
CA ARG A 24 -5.14 -6.26 17.54
C ARG A 24 -4.03 -6.96 18.33
N ARG A 25 -2.80 -6.90 17.82
CA ARG A 25 -1.64 -7.61 18.38
C ARG A 25 -0.82 -6.72 19.31
N HIS A 26 -0.80 -5.42 19.03
CA HIS A 26 0.11 -4.51 19.70
C HIS A 26 -0.57 -3.19 20.03
N LYS A 27 -0.08 -2.56 21.08
CA LYS A 27 -0.31 -1.16 21.40
C LYS A 27 1.07 -0.52 21.49
N SER A 28 1.25 0.65 20.87
CA SER A 28 2.53 1.33 20.93
C SER A 28 2.94 1.57 22.39
N PRO A 29 4.22 1.34 22.74
CA PRO A 29 4.70 1.45 24.12
C PRO A 29 4.45 2.82 24.75
N TYR A 30 4.53 3.88 23.95
CA TYR A 30 4.32 5.25 24.36
C TYR A 30 3.69 6.05 23.21
N ARG A 31 3.54 7.37 23.38
CA ARG A 31 3.14 8.28 22.31
C ARG A 31 4.39 8.74 21.57
N PHE A 32 4.41 8.58 20.26
CA PHE A 32 5.52 9.00 19.41
C PHE A 32 5.37 10.48 19.05
N ALA A 33 6.33 11.30 19.43
CA ALA A 33 6.35 12.72 19.12
C ALA A 33 6.97 12.99 17.73
N ILE A 34 6.32 13.82 16.92
CA ILE A 34 6.87 14.39 15.70
C ILE A 34 6.71 15.92 15.73
N LEU A 35 7.69 16.63 15.18
CA LEU A 35 7.59 18.08 14.98
C LEU A 35 6.62 18.39 13.84
N ARG A 36 5.83 19.45 13.98
CA ARG A 36 4.97 19.95 12.90
C ARG A 36 5.77 20.30 11.65
N ASP A 37 6.96 20.86 11.80
CA ASP A 37 7.92 21.13 10.71
C ASP A 37 8.26 19.89 9.87
N THR A 38 8.14 18.69 10.45
CA THR A 38 8.34 17.43 9.71
C THR A 38 7.29 17.29 8.60
N LEU A 39 6.04 17.71 8.85
CA LEU A 39 4.98 17.69 7.84
C LEU A 39 5.25 18.70 6.73
N GLU A 40 5.65 19.93 7.09
CA GLU A 40 6.01 20.94 6.09
C GLU A 40 7.19 20.49 5.21
N GLN A 41 8.17 19.80 5.78
CA GLN A 41 9.28 19.23 5.02
C GLN A 41 8.81 18.15 4.03
N LEU A 42 7.85 17.30 4.44
CA LEU A 42 7.27 16.30 3.55
C LEU A 42 6.51 16.93 2.37
N GLU A 43 5.84 18.06 2.60
CA GLU A 43 5.11 18.80 1.56
C GLU A 43 6.05 19.49 0.58
N ARG A 44 7.16 20.06 1.06
CA ARG A 44 8.17 20.72 0.22
C ARG A 44 8.90 19.74 -0.69
N GLU A 45 9.06 18.49 -0.27
CA GLU A 45 9.78 17.45 -1.01
C GLU A 45 8.93 16.17 -1.23
N PRO A 46 7.91 16.22 -2.11
CA PRO A 46 7.01 15.10 -2.35
C PRO A 46 7.76 13.82 -2.76
N GLY A 47 7.44 12.70 -2.09
CA GLY A 47 8.06 11.40 -2.34
C GLY A 47 9.35 11.15 -1.57
N ARG A 48 9.92 12.16 -0.89
CA ARG A 48 11.02 11.96 0.07
C ARG A 48 10.50 11.22 1.31
N GLN A 49 11.36 10.36 1.83
CA GLN A 49 11.17 9.74 3.14
C GLN A 49 11.96 10.51 4.20
N ILE A 50 11.30 10.88 5.28
CA ILE A 50 11.93 11.48 6.46
C ILE A 50 11.91 10.45 7.59
N ILE A 51 13.04 10.25 8.25
CA ILE A 51 13.16 9.35 9.39
C ILE A 51 13.33 10.21 10.65
N VAL A 52 12.49 9.98 11.63
CA VAL A 52 12.51 10.64 12.93
C VAL A 52 12.65 9.59 14.04
N ALA A 53 13.20 10.00 15.17
CA ALA A 53 13.38 9.15 16.34
C ALA A 53 12.75 9.79 17.57
N ASP A 54 12.13 8.97 18.41
CA ASP A 54 11.55 9.40 19.68
C ASP A 54 11.65 8.29 20.73
N CYS A 55 12.25 8.63 21.88
CA CYS A 55 12.45 7.74 23.03
C CYS A 55 13.09 6.37 22.69
N GLY A 56 13.88 6.30 21.62
CA GLY A 56 14.52 5.06 21.14
C GLY A 56 13.69 4.26 20.13
N CYS A 57 12.49 4.70 19.77
CA CYS A 57 11.73 4.22 18.62
C CYS A 57 12.03 5.09 17.39
N TYR A 58 11.68 4.56 16.21
CA TYR A 58 11.84 5.28 14.94
C TYR A 58 10.54 5.31 14.15
N ALA A 59 10.35 6.35 13.36
CA ALA A 59 9.29 6.42 12.37
C ALA A 59 9.84 6.92 11.03
N ALA A 60 9.51 6.22 9.95
CA ALA A 60 9.76 6.67 8.59
C ALA A 60 8.45 7.20 8.00
N LEU A 61 8.41 8.49 7.68
CA LEU A 61 7.25 9.18 7.13
C LEU A 61 7.50 9.52 5.67
N ARG A 62 6.47 9.39 4.84
CA ARG A 62 6.48 9.87 3.45
C ARG A 62 5.08 10.23 2.99
N LEU A 63 4.96 11.23 2.13
CA LEU A 63 3.74 11.47 1.36
C LEU A 63 3.77 10.64 0.06
N THR A 64 2.64 10.00 -0.22
CA THR A 64 2.45 9.17 -1.41
C THR A 64 1.14 9.53 -2.07
N ARG A 65 1.09 9.43 -3.40
CA ARG A 65 -0.13 9.63 -4.17
C ARG A 65 -0.72 8.27 -4.50
N ALA A 66 -1.91 7.98 -3.97
CA ALA A 66 -2.65 6.76 -4.19
C ALA A 66 -3.96 7.05 -4.94
N LEU A 67 -4.69 6.00 -5.31
CA LEU A 67 -6.04 6.07 -5.90
C LEU A 67 -7.02 6.93 -5.09
N ASP A 68 -6.93 6.89 -3.76
CA ASP A 68 -7.82 7.61 -2.85
C ASP A 68 -7.33 9.03 -2.52
N GLY A 69 -6.34 9.51 -3.26
CA GLY A 69 -5.68 10.79 -3.05
C GLY A 69 -4.33 10.66 -2.34
N GLU A 70 -3.87 11.76 -1.77
CA GLU A 70 -2.60 11.81 -1.06
C GLU A 70 -2.69 11.12 0.30
N MET A 71 -1.70 10.28 0.58
CA MET A 71 -1.63 9.44 1.77
C MET A 71 -0.32 9.70 2.49
N LEU A 72 -0.43 9.99 3.79
CA LEU A 72 0.69 9.93 4.72
C LEU A 72 0.92 8.47 5.09
N VAL A 73 2.09 7.95 4.72
CA VAL A 73 2.53 6.60 5.07
C VAL A 73 3.56 6.73 6.17
N ILE A 74 3.30 6.05 7.29
CA ILE A 74 4.21 6.00 8.43
C ILE A 74 4.55 4.54 8.71
N ARG A 75 5.84 4.23 8.72
CA ARG A 75 6.35 2.97 9.24
C ARG A 75 6.99 3.22 10.59
N PHE A 76 6.36 2.73 11.64
CA PHE A 76 6.93 2.74 12.99
C PHE A 76 7.81 1.52 13.21
N SER A 77 8.94 1.73 13.88
CA SER A 77 9.77 0.70 14.46
C SER A 77 9.71 0.89 15.98
N TRP A 78 8.81 0.14 16.62
CA TRP A 78 8.61 0.20 18.06
C TRP A 78 9.64 -0.67 18.77
N LEU A 79 10.39 -0.09 19.70
CA LEU A 79 11.48 -0.70 20.43
C LEU A 79 11.24 -0.53 21.93
N GLN A 80 11.52 -1.59 22.69
CA GLN A 80 11.42 -1.62 24.14
C GLN A 80 12.57 -2.45 24.71
N SER A 81 13.12 -2.01 25.84
CA SER A 81 14.05 -2.83 26.61
C SER A 81 13.34 -4.09 27.10
N ALA A 82 13.97 -5.24 26.91
CA ALA A 82 13.50 -6.52 27.44
C ALA A 82 14.32 -6.99 28.66
N GLY A 83 15.16 -6.10 29.21
CA GLY A 83 16.11 -6.43 30.28
C GLY A 83 17.33 -7.21 29.76
N ALA A 84 18.33 -7.42 30.64
CA ALA A 84 19.55 -8.18 30.34
C ALA A 84 20.23 -7.78 29.01
N ASP A 85 20.37 -6.47 28.79
CA ASP A 85 20.95 -5.87 27.57
C ASP A 85 20.29 -6.32 26.26
N SER A 86 19.03 -6.78 26.33
CA SER A 86 18.27 -7.22 25.17
C SER A 86 17.18 -6.21 24.78
N LEU A 87 17.00 -6.06 23.48
CA LEU A 87 15.99 -5.19 22.88
C LEU A 87 14.93 -6.06 22.18
N ARG A 88 13.66 -5.70 22.35
CA ARG A 88 12.55 -6.29 21.59
C ARG A 88 11.83 -5.19 20.82
N GLY A 89 11.25 -5.57 19.69
CA GLY A 89 10.50 -4.62 18.88
C GLY A 89 9.67 -5.25 17.79
N TYR A 90 8.89 -4.40 17.14
CA TYR A 90 8.05 -4.78 16.00
C TYR A 90 7.87 -3.57 15.08
N GLU A 91 7.62 -3.85 13.81
CA GLU A 91 7.23 -2.82 12.85
C GLU A 91 5.71 -2.71 12.76
N GLU A 92 5.22 -1.50 12.58
CA GLU A 92 3.80 -1.26 12.32
C GLU A 92 3.64 -0.21 11.21
N TRP A 93 2.77 -0.53 10.25
CA TRP A 93 2.55 0.28 9.06
C TRP A 93 1.19 0.96 9.14
N VAL A 94 1.19 2.27 8.91
CA VAL A 94 0.02 3.13 8.99
C VAL A 94 -0.09 3.96 7.71
N ARG A 95 -1.32 4.09 7.19
CA ARG A 95 -1.67 4.96 6.07
C ARG A 95 -2.85 5.83 6.44
N LEU A 96 -2.69 7.15 6.36
CA LEU A 96 -3.74 8.12 6.66
C LEU A 96 -3.97 9.02 5.43
N PRO A 97 -5.23 9.31 5.04
CA PRO A 97 -5.53 10.34 4.06
C PRO A 97 -4.94 11.67 4.52
N TYR A 98 -3.98 12.20 3.78
CA TYR A 98 -3.12 13.27 4.27
C TYR A 98 -3.92 14.56 4.51
N ARG A 99 -4.79 14.92 3.56
CA ARG A 99 -5.64 16.11 3.69
C ARG A 99 -6.44 16.12 5.01
N ARG A 100 -7.12 15.03 5.34
CA ARG A 100 -7.90 14.94 6.59
C ARG A 100 -7.01 15.02 7.83
N PHE A 101 -5.85 14.35 7.78
CA PHE A 101 -4.88 14.40 8.86
C PHE A 101 -4.37 15.83 9.06
N HIS A 102 -4.00 16.53 8.00
CA HIS A 102 -3.53 17.91 8.00
C HIS A 102 -4.58 18.88 8.56
N GLU A 103 -5.82 18.83 8.06
CA GLU A 103 -6.93 19.65 8.56
C GLU A 103 -7.15 19.46 10.08
N CYS A 104 -6.99 18.24 10.58
CA CYS A 104 -7.12 17.95 12.01
C CYS A 104 -5.93 18.44 12.85
N VAL A 105 -4.73 18.43 12.27
CA VAL A 105 -3.50 18.94 12.88
C VAL A 105 -3.55 20.46 12.99
N GLU A 106 -4.00 21.16 11.94
CA GLU A 106 -4.21 22.60 11.93
C GLU A 106 -5.25 23.01 12.98
N ALA A 107 -6.44 22.38 12.96
CA ALA A 107 -7.50 22.67 13.94
C ALA A 107 -7.08 22.41 15.41
N GLY A 108 -6.18 21.45 15.63
CA GLY A 108 -5.65 21.14 16.97
C GLY A 108 -4.64 22.15 17.52
N THR A 109 -4.23 23.14 16.74
CA THR A 109 -3.26 24.18 17.16
C THR A 109 -3.88 25.16 18.15
N ASP A 110 -5.17 25.47 17.98
CA ASP A 110 -5.88 26.47 18.79
C ASP A 110 -6.61 25.86 20.02
N MET A 111 -6.50 24.55 20.23
CA MET A 111 -7.24 23.81 21.25
C MET A 111 -6.34 22.89 22.07
N ALA A 112 -5.94 23.36 23.25
CA ALA A 112 -5.19 22.56 24.21
C ALA A 112 -5.96 21.27 24.56
N GLY A 113 -5.32 20.11 24.38
CA GLY A 113 -5.92 18.81 24.65
C GLY A 113 -6.79 18.25 23.52
N TRP A 114 -6.75 18.84 22.32
CA TRP A 114 -7.40 18.28 21.13
C TRP A 114 -6.92 16.84 20.85
N ASN A 115 -7.88 15.96 20.55
CA ASN A 115 -7.63 14.57 20.21
C ASN A 115 -8.39 14.20 18.94
N TRP A 116 -7.69 13.56 18.01
CA TRP A 116 -8.25 13.00 16.80
C TRP A 116 -7.91 11.50 16.71
N SER A 117 -8.76 10.72 16.06
CA SER A 117 -8.46 9.31 15.85
C SER A 117 -9.00 8.81 14.53
N GLN A 118 -8.22 7.97 13.84
CA GLN A 118 -8.64 7.34 12.61
C GLN A 118 -8.01 5.96 12.43
N LEU A 119 -8.77 5.05 11.81
CA LEU A 119 -8.23 3.78 11.34
C LEU A 119 -7.31 4.02 10.14
N SER A 120 -6.16 3.34 10.16
CA SER A 120 -5.26 3.22 9.02
C SER A 120 -6.01 2.61 7.84
N VAL A 121 -5.91 3.25 6.69
CA VAL A 121 -6.53 2.79 5.44
C VAL A 121 -5.67 1.68 4.85
N PRO A 122 -6.23 0.48 4.58
CA PRO A 122 -5.48 -0.57 3.92
C PRO A 122 -4.97 -0.10 2.56
N GLU A 123 -3.79 -0.57 2.18
CA GLU A 123 -3.31 -0.40 0.81
C GLU A 123 -4.26 -1.09 -0.16
N LYS A 124 -4.79 -0.33 -1.13
CA LYS A 124 -5.55 -0.92 -2.23
C LYS A 124 -4.59 -1.70 -3.11
N VAL A 125 -4.84 -3.00 -3.16
CA VAL A 125 -4.19 -3.92 -4.08
C VAL A 125 -5.05 -4.01 -5.33
N THR A 126 -4.45 -3.87 -6.50
CA THR A 126 -5.17 -3.83 -7.77
C THR A 126 -5.96 -5.12 -8.00
N ARG A 127 -7.24 -4.97 -8.35
CA ARG A 127 -8.13 -6.08 -8.77
C ARG A 127 -8.91 -5.77 -10.04
N ARG A 128 -8.68 -4.60 -10.63
CA ARG A 128 -9.41 -4.15 -11.81
C ARG A 128 -8.62 -4.54 -13.06
N PHE A 129 -9.16 -5.47 -13.82
CA PHE A 129 -8.63 -5.91 -15.09
C PHE A 129 -9.56 -5.42 -16.19
N GLU A 130 -9.01 -4.73 -17.20
CA GLU A 130 -9.75 -4.29 -18.38
C GLU A 130 -9.21 -5.04 -19.59
N PHE A 131 -10.00 -5.98 -20.09
CA PHE A 131 -9.64 -6.74 -21.27
C PHE A 131 -10.03 -6.00 -22.54
N HIS A 132 -9.01 -5.63 -23.29
CA HIS A 132 -9.10 -5.19 -24.68
C HIS A 132 -8.83 -6.34 -25.67
N SER A 133 -8.65 -7.56 -25.15
CA SER A 133 -8.60 -8.81 -25.92
C SER A 133 -9.96 -9.10 -26.57
N ARG A 134 -9.92 -9.43 -27.87
CA ARG A 134 -11.10 -9.85 -28.63
C ARG A 134 -11.08 -11.36 -28.88
N GLN A 135 -9.91 -11.93 -29.13
CA GLN A 135 -9.78 -13.32 -29.56
C GLN A 135 -9.39 -14.26 -28.42
N ASN A 136 -8.27 -14.03 -27.75
CA ASN A 136 -7.74 -14.99 -26.77
C ASN A 136 -8.66 -15.12 -25.55
N LEU A 137 -9.19 -14.02 -25.03
CA LEU A 137 -10.14 -14.05 -23.93
C LEU A 137 -11.40 -14.84 -24.30
N HIS A 138 -11.93 -14.64 -25.52
CA HIS A 138 -13.13 -15.36 -25.96
C HIS A 138 -12.88 -16.88 -25.99
N GLN A 139 -11.75 -17.30 -26.55
CA GLN A 139 -11.38 -18.71 -26.59
C GLN A 139 -11.13 -19.30 -25.19
N ILE A 140 -10.55 -18.53 -24.27
CA ILE A 140 -10.34 -18.95 -22.87
C ILE A 140 -11.66 -19.02 -22.10
N ALA A 141 -12.58 -18.07 -22.32
CA ALA A 141 -13.87 -18.03 -21.63
C ALA A 141 -14.70 -19.30 -21.89
N GLN A 142 -14.59 -19.87 -23.08
CA GLN A 142 -15.21 -21.13 -23.48
C GLN A 142 -14.56 -22.38 -22.85
N ARG A 143 -13.40 -22.24 -22.20
CA ARG A 143 -12.59 -23.36 -21.67
C ARG A 143 -12.43 -23.24 -20.15
N PRO A 144 -13.22 -23.97 -19.34
CA PRO A 144 -13.22 -23.84 -17.88
C PRO A 144 -11.84 -23.98 -17.22
N LEU A 145 -11.02 -24.91 -17.72
CA LEU A 145 -9.67 -25.16 -17.22
C LEU A 145 -8.74 -23.95 -17.42
N LEU A 146 -8.73 -23.37 -18.63
CA LEU A 146 -7.90 -22.20 -18.94
C LEU A 146 -8.40 -20.95 -18.22
N ARG A 147 -9.73 -20.78 -18.12
CA ARG A 147 -10.34 -19.71 -17.35
C ARG A 147 -9.90 -19.75 -15.88
N HIS A 148 -9.89 -20.94 -15.27
CA HIS A 148 -9.41 -21.11 -13.90
C HIS A 148 -7.91 -20.78 -13.75
N LYS A 149 -7.07 -21.28 -14.66
CA LYS A 149 -5.62 -21.01 -14.65
C LYS A 149 -5.32 -19.52 -14.83
N LEU A 150 -6.00 -18.85 -15.77
CA LEU A 150 -5.86 -17.41 -15.97
C LEU A 150 -6.30 -16.64 -14.73
N GLY A 151 -7.48 -16.95 -14.18
CA GLY A 151 -8.00 -16.29 -12.97
C GLY A 151 -7.04 -16.37 -11.78
N LYS A 152 -6.48 -17.56 -11.52
CA LYS A 152 -5.45 -17.74 -10.47
C LYS A 152 -4.19 -16.93 -10.74
N THR A 153 -3.76 -16.86 -12.00
CA THR A 153 -2.56 -16.10 -12.37
C THR A 153 -2.78 -14.62 -12.12
N LEU A 154 -3.94 -14.09 -12.54
CA LEU A 154 -4.30 -12.70 -12.33
C LEU A 154 -4.36 -12.34 -10.83
N GLU A 155 -4.97 -13.19 -10.02
CA GLU A 155 -5.09 -13.00 -8.57
C GLU A 155 -3.74 -13.01 -7.83
N HIS A 156 -2.79 -13.84 -8.26
CA HIS A 156 -1.50 -13.98 -7.59
C HIS A 156 -0.46 -12.97 -8.07
N HIS A 157 -0.40 -12.69 -9.36
CA HIS A 157 0.71 -11.91 -9.93
C HIS A 157 0.47 -10.40 -9.94
N PHE A 158 -0.78 -9.94 -9.97
CA PHE A 158 -1.11 -8.51 -10.07
C PHE A 158 -1.59 -7.92 -8.74
N GLN A 159 -0.96 -8.34 -7.64
CA GLN A 159 -1.16 -7.70 -6.33
C GLN A 159 -0.35 -6.40 -6.21
N TRP A 160 -0.31 -5.62 -7.28
CA TRP A 160 0.52 -4.43 -7.40
C TRP A 160 -0.09 -3.28 -6.62
N ARG A 161 0.80 -2.48 -6.07
CA ARG A 161 0.45 -1.33 -5.23
C ARG A 161 0.29 -0.12 -6.13
N ASP A 162 -0.70 0.71 -5.84
CA ASP A 162 -0.99 1.94 -6.56
C ASP A 162 -1.40 1.79 -8.04
N ALA A 163 -1.57 0.57 -8.57
CA ALA A 163 -2.15 0.40 -9.89
C ALA A 163 -3.67 0.59 -9.86
N GLU A 164 -4.17 1.47 -10.72
CA GLU A 164 -5.60 1.72 -10.89
C GLU A 164 -6.29 0.55 -11.57
N LYS A 165 -5.63 0.04 -12.62
CA LYS A 165 -6.09 -1.08 -13.43
C LYS A 165 -4.93 -1.69 -14.20
N ILE A 166 -5.13 -2.93 -14.61
CA ILE A 166 -4.28 -3.63 -15.58
C ILE A 166 -5.07 -3.76 -16.88
N LEU A 167 -4.55 -3.15 -17.94
CA LEU A 167 -5.07 -3.30 -19.29
C LEU A 167 -4.51 -4.59 -19.88
N ILE A 168 -5.35 -5.41 -20.51
CA ILE A 168 -4.95 -6.71 -21.05
C ILE A 168 -5.35 -6.81 -22.52
N TYR A 169 -4.38 -7.03 -23.39
CA TYR A 169 -4.48 -7.09 -24.84
C TYR A 169 -4.16 -8.49 -25.36
N ASP A 170 -4.67 -8.84 -26.54
CA ASP A 170 -4.24 -10.07 -27.21
C ASP A 170 -2.74 -10.01 -27.52
N ASP A 171 -2.02 -11.07 -27.15
CA ASP A 171 -0.67 -11.33 -27.67
C ASP A 171 -0.78 -12.14 -28.98
N GLY A 172 0.27 -12.10 -29.81
CA GLY A 172 0.39 -12.91 -31.02
C GLY A 172 0.42 -14.42 -30.73
N ALA A 173 0.77 -14.83 -29.51
CA ALA A 173 0.71 -16.22 -29.09
C ALA A 173 -0.73 -16.63 -28.64
N PRO A 174 -1.22 -17.82 -29.03
CA PRO A 174 -2.54 -18.29 -28.61
C PRO A 174 -2.69 -18.32 -27.08
N TYR A 175 -3.86 -17.90 -26.61
CA TYR A 175 -4.21 -17.85 -25.18
C TYR A 175 -3.31 -16.96 -24.31
N SER A 176 -2.41 -16.19 -24.91
CA SER A 176 -1.46 -15.33 -24.21
C SER A 176 -1.89 -13.86 -24.34
N PHE A 177 -1.38 -13.02 -23.45
CA PHE A 177 -1.77 -11.62 -23.41
C PHE A 177 -0.58 -10.71 -23.18
N PHE A 178 -0.62 -9.53 -23.79
CA PHE A 178 0.19 -8.40 -23.36
C PHE A 178 -0.59 -7.62 -22.31
N PHE A 179 0.07 -7.05 -21.31
CA PHE A 179 -0.58 -6.20 -20.31
C PHE A 179 0.16 -4.88 -20.11
N GLU A 180 -0.59 -3.87 -19.67
CA GLU A 180 -0.06 -2.58 -19.24
C GLU A 180 -0.68 -2.17 -17.90
N GLU A 181 0.16 -1.72 -16.97
CA GLU A 181 -0.26 -1.10 -15.74
C GLU A 181 -0.66 0.36 -15.97
N VAL A 182 -1.80 0.76 -15.42
CA VAL A 182 -2.18 2.17 -15.32
C VAL A 182 -2.10 2.58 -13.86
N THR A 183 -1.34 3.63 -13.58
CA THR A 183 -1.19 4.22 -12.24
C THR A 183 -1.69 5.67 -12.25
N PRO A 184 -1.90 6.30 -11.08
CA PRO A 184 -2.20 7.73 -11.00
C PRO A 184 -1.12 8.64 -11.60
N ARG A 185 0.07 8.10 -11.89
CA ARG A 185 1.22 8.82 -12.46
C ARG A 185 1.38 8.58 -13.98
N GLY A 186 0.49 7.79 -14.59
CA GLY A 186 0.57 7.36 -15.98
C GLY A 186 0.83 5.87 -16.13
N THR A 187 1.29 5.46 -17.31
CA THR A 187 1.61 4.06 -17.62
C THR A 187 2.75 3.56 -16.74
N GLY A 188 2.54 2.41 -16.11
CA GLY A 188 3.51 1.74 -15.25
C GLY A 188 4.21 0.58 -15.96
N ILE A 189 4.34 -0.54 -15.25
CA ILE A 189 4.97 -1.76 -15.77
C ILE A 189 4.12 -2.37 -16.88
N CYS A 190 4.75 -2.89 -17.94
CA CYS A 190 4.09 -3.66 -18.98
C CYS A 190 4.80 -4.99 -19.19
N GLY A 191 4.16 -5.92 -19.91
CA GLY A 191 4.75 -7.24 -20.10
C GLY A 191 3.79 -8.29 -20.66
N GLY A 192 4.16 -9.56 -20.55
CA GLY A 192 3.42 -10.69 -21.11
C GLY A 192 2.85 -11.63 -20.05
N ILE A 193 1.61 -12.08 -20.24
CA ILE A 193 0.97 -13.21 -19.55
C ILE A 193 0.98 -14.38 -20.54
N ILE A 194 1.97 -15.26 -20.44
CA ILE A 194 2.26 -16.25 -21.49
C ILE A 194 1.79 -17.63 -21.05
N LEU A 195 1.03 -18.32 -21.90
CA LEU A 195 0.65 -19.71 -21.66
C LEU A 195 1.73 -20.66 -22.19
N HIS A 196 2.42 -21.33 -21.29
CA HIS A 196 3.36 -22.40 -21.63
C HIS A 196 2.66 -23.76 -21.72
N GLY A 197 3.13 -24.62 -22.64
CA GLY A 197 2.65 -26.00 -22.77
C GLY A 197 1.25 -26.11 -23.39
N ALA A 198 0.92 -25.24 -24.35
CA ALA A 198 -0.39 -25.20 -25.00
C ALA A 198 -0.80 -26.54 -25.67
N ASP A 199 0.17 -27.39 -26.02
CA ASP A 199 -0.05 -28.73 -26.56
C ASP A 199 -0.75 -29.67 -25.56
N ASN A 200 -0.60 -29.42 -24.26
CA ASN A 200 -1.29 -30.16 -23.21
C ASN A 200 -1.88 -29.20 -22.16
N LEU A 201 -3.12 -28.79 -22.38
CA LEU A 201 -3.81 -27.81 -21.53
C LEU A 201 -3.93 -28.23 -20.05
N GLN A 202 -3.91 -29.53 -19.74
CA GLN A 202 -3.91 -30.00 -18.35
C GLN A 202 -2.62 -29.58 -17.64
N LYS A 203 -1.49 -29.74 -18.32
CA LYS A 203 -0.15 -29.38 -17.82
C LYS A 203 0.24 -27.93 -18.09
N ALA A 204 -0.48 -27.24 -18.97
CA ALA A 204 -0.19 -25.86 -19.33
C ALA A 204 -0.21 -24.92 -18.12
N GLN A 205 0.66 -23.92 -18.09
CA GLN A 205 0.77 -22.96 -17.00
C GLN A 205 1.00 -21.56 -17.55
N TYR A 206 0.41 -20.57 -16.90
CA TYR A 206 0.72 -19.18 -17.20
C TYR A 206 1.95 -18.74 -16.40
N SER A 207 2.75 -17.90 -17.02
CA SER A 207 3.80 -17.09 -16.40
C SER A 207 3.53 -15.62 -16.69
N VAL A 208 4.05 -14.75 -15.83
CA VAL A 208 4.05 -13.29 -16.05
C VAL A 208 5.49 -12.84 -16.23
N HIS A 209 5.74 -12.14 -17.33
CA HIS A 209 7.04 -11.57 -17.70
C HIS A 209 6.90 -10.06 -17.74
N THR A 210 7.83 -9.34 -17.11
CA THR A 210 7.87 -7.87 -16.99
C THR A 210 9.21 -7.33 -17.44
#